data_AF-A0A1Y2CKG4-F1
#
_entry.id   AF-A0A1Y2CKG4-F1
#
_cell.length_a   1.000
_cell.length_b   1.000
_cell.length_c   1.000
_cell.angle_alpha   90.00
_cell.angle_beta   90.00
_cell.angle_gamma   90.00
#
_symmetry.space_group_name_H-M   'P 1'
#
loop_
_entity.id
_entity.type
_entity.pdbx_description
1 polymer ?
#
loop_
_entity_poly.entity_id
_entity_poly.type
_entity_poly.pdbx_seq_one_letter_code
_entity_poly.pdbx_strand_id
1 'polypeptide(L)'
;MGQKQSIVSPPTPSRSNPSLNKETANIAAEVLSPAQEPSWAHSFPLLVKVQSFADPLDIEAILINDRNSRGKELREKIQTSFNLEPSFKVIVFYRDTTAASLRRQMLTDRSLLSPILDQVKKPAEQPIFDYSDFAELTVYELGSSLPPVIIRVSDFTVKHIKEQIEDGIEGLRSTKYTISAAPSELEPRIVLTDSRVKEFCVKSFRLYLERVKEQTYLNSMSSYIQSSINETSSNAGSESERELNESGSKRILEEFDVMISYSWYTKEQVDDLCVALRTEFPGISIWLDREQMKTDIYDGMVHGLTKCKAVIVCLSKPYLESANCTREIRFAGDLKRPLIRKSSIYSR
;
A
#
# COMPACT_ATOMS: atom_id res chain seq x y z
N MET A 1 -31.55 80.56 20.47
CA MET A 1 -31.12 79.61 21.53
C MET A 1 -30.32 78.50 20.85
N GLY A 2 -29.11 78.12 21.27
CA GLY A 2 -28.22 78.71 22.26
C GLY A 2 -26.78 78.24 22.10
N GLN A 3 -25.87 79.19 21.85
CA GLN A 3 -24.39 79.23 22.04
C GLN A 3 -23.45 78.06 21.63
N LYS A 4 -22.28 78.47 21.11
CA LYS A 4 -21.04 77.69 20.98
C LYS A 4 -20.15 77.92 22.22
N GLN A 5 -19.24 76.99 22.52
CA GLN A 5 -17.82 77.17 22.93
C GLN A 5 -17.31 75.90 23.67
N SER A 6 -16.02 75.69 23.99
CA SER A 6 -14.77 75.77 23.18
C SER A 6 -13.57 75.38 24.08
N ILE A 7 -12.71 74.44 23.64
CA ILE A 7 -11.26 74.29 24.00
C ILE A 7 -10.86 74.11 25.50
N VAL A 8 -9.97 73.14 25.79
CA VAL A 8 -8.71 73.30 26.60
C VAL A 8 -7.96 71.95 26.74
N SER A 9 -6.62 72.01 26.75
CA SER A 9 -5.63 70.92 26.92
C SER A 9 -4.28 71.56 27.35
N PRO A 10 -3.17 70.82 27.63
CA PRO A 10 -2.98 69.37 27.80
C PRO A 10 -2.85 68.99 29.30
N PRO A 11 -1.70 68.74 29.98
CA PRO A 11 -0.27 68.68 29.61
C PRO A 11 0.28 67.23 29.45
N THR A 12 1.62 67.08 29.31
CA THR A 12 2.39 65.81 29.43
C THR A 12 3.59 66.04 30.37
N PRO A 13 4.06 65.01 31.09
CA PRO A 13 5.42 64.47 30.82
C PRO A 13 5.53 62.94 31.07
N SER A 14 6.64 62.23 30.86
CA SER A 14 7.61 62.10 29.75
C SER A 14 8.89 61.42 30.30
N ARG A 15 9.41 60.38 29.64
CA ARG A 15 10.63 59.59 29.98
C ARG A 15 10.49 58.70 31.25
N SER A 16 11.24 57.61 31.43
CA SER A 16 12.44 57.11 30.72
C SER A 16 12.52 55.57 30.63
N ASN A 17 13.08 55.03 29.54
CA ASN A 17 13.71 53.70 29.53
C ASN A 17 15.06 53.74 30.30
N PRO A 18 15.56 52.59 30.78
CA PRO A 18 16.64 51.93 30.02
C PRO A 18 16.41 50.42 29.81
N SER A 19 17.37 49.79 29.12
CA SER A 19 17.35 48.41 28.62
C SER A 19 18.22 47.45 29.46
N LEU A 20 18.46 46.24 28.92
CA LEU A 20 19.14 45.05 29.48
C LEU A 20 18.20 44.14 30.32
N ASN A 21 18.35 42.81 30.31
CA ASN A 21 19.45 41.99 29.75
C ASN A 21 18.98 40.75 28.95
N LYS A 22 19.93 40.06 28.31
CA LYS A 22 19.76 38.72 27.72
C LYS A 22 20.08 37.63 28.75
N GLU A 23 19.86 36.37 28.35
CA GLU A 23 20.20 35.11 29.05
C GLU A 23 19.32 34.85 30.29
N THR A 24 18.95 33.60 30.63
CA THR A 24 19.49 32.29 30.18
C THR A 24 18.36 31.32 29.75
N ALA A 25 18.70 30.30 28.98
CA ALA A 25 17.79 29.18 28.71
C ALA A 25 17.89 28.08 29.78
N ASN A 26 16.75 27.53 30.19
CA ASN A 26 16.58 26.18 30.74
C ASN A 26 15.14 25.75 30.44
N ILE A 27 14.92 24.76 29.57
CA ILE A 27 14.80 23.35 29.96
C ILE A 27 13.74 23.15 31.06
N ALA A 28 12.49 23.37 30.65
CA ALA A 28 11.33 22.69 31.20
C ALA A 28 10.50 22.18 30.00
N ALA A 29 11.02 21.15 29.32
CA ALA A 29 10.22 20.36 28.39
C ALA A 29 9.27 19.49 29.22
N GLU A 30 8.24 20.14 29.77
CA GLU A 30 7.19 19.47 30.53
C GLU A 30 6.52 18.46 29.61
N VAL A 31 6.71 17.17 29.92
CA VAL A 31 6.08 16.08 29.19
C VAL A 31 4.60 16.13 29.52
N LEU A 32 3.86 16.90 28.71
CA LEU A 32 2.42 16.93 28.68
C LEU A 32 1.92 15.51 28.39
N SER A 33 1.70 14.76 29.48
CA SER A 33 1.00 13.49 29.42
C SER A 33 -0.33 13.76 28.72
N PRO A 34 -0.66 13.03 27.63
CA PRO A 34 -1.85 13.33 26.86
C PRO A 34 -3.05 13.28 27.79
N ALA A 35 -3.76 14.41 27.89
CA ALA A 35 -4.86 14.57 28.82
C ALA A 35 -5.87 13.44 28.59
N GLN A 36 -6.13 12.64 29.63
CA GLN A 36 -7.02 11.49 29.50
C GLN A 36 -8.40 11.98 29.06
N GLU A 37 -8.78 11.67 27.82
CA GLU A 37 -10.05 12.13 27.27
C GLU A 37 -11.22 11.58 28.10
N PRO A 38 -12.30 12.37 28.25
CA PRO A 38 -13.42 12.00 29.11
C PRO A 38 -14.17 10.80 28.51
N SER A 39 -13.91 9.60 29.05
CA SER A 39 -14.70 8.41 28.76
C SER A 39 -16.11 8.57 29.34
N TRP A 40 -17.11 8.58 28.48
CA TRP A 40 -18.52 8.75 28.83
C TRP A 40 -19.12 7.40 29.22
N ALA A 41 -19.45 7.23 30.50
CA ALA A 41 -20.09 6.02 31.00
C ALA A 41 -21.57 5.96 30.61
N HIS A 42 -21.86 5.44 29.41
CA HIS A 42 -23.24 5.29 28.93
C HIS A 42 -23.97 4.11 29.58
N SER A 43 -25.23 4.35 29.99
CA SER A 43 -26.19 3.28 30.30
C SER A 43 -26.76 2.67 29.02
N PHE A 44 -27.03 1.37 29.06
CA PHE A 44 -27.67 0.62 27.97
C PHE A 44 -29.09 0.17 28.40
N PRO A 45 -30.06 0.06 27.48
CA PRO A 45 -29.93 0.27 26.03
C PRO A 45 -29.74 1.75 25.65
N LEU A 46 -28.94 1.99 24.62
CA LEU A 46 -28.45 3.31 24.21
C LEU A 46 -28.91 3.62 22.78
N LEU A 47 -29.53 4.78 22.59
CA LEU A 47 -29.94 5.24 21.26
C LEU A 47 -28.78 5.96 20.56
N VAL A 48 -28.45 5.54 19.34
CA VAL A 48 -27.35 6.09 18.53
C VAL A 48 -27.89 6.55 17.19
N LYS A 49 -27.53 7.76 16.74
CA LYS A 49 -27.84 8.21 15.38
C LYS A 49 -26.88 7.61 14.36
N VAL A 50 -27.45 7.13 13.26
CA VAL A 50 -26.75 6.70 12.04
C VAL A 50 -27.31 7.49 10.87
N GLN A 51 -26.46 7.89 9.93
CA GLN A 51 -26.89 8.56 8.69
C GLN A 51 -26.50 7.75 7.44
N SER A 52 -27.20 7.96 6.34
CA SER A 52 -26.67 7.62 5.01
C SER A 52 -25.47 8.52 4.69
N PHE A 53 -24.48 7.97 3.99
CA PHE A 53 -23.39 8.75 3.42
C PHE A 53 -23.79 9.43 2.09
N ALA A 54 -24.74 8.83 1.36
CA ALA A 54 -25.23 9.36 0.09
C ALA A 54 -26.25 10.51 0.28
N ASP A 55 -27.07 10.43 1.34
CA ASP A 55 -27.96 11.51 1.76
C ASP A 55 -27.75 11.85 3.25
N PRO A 56 -27.07 12.96 3.58
CA PRO A 56 -26.88 13.40 4.95
C PRO A 56 -28.14 13.82 5.71
N LEU A 57 -29.31 13.89 5.06
CA LEU A 57 -30.61 14.15 5.69
C LEU A 57 -31.34 12.85 6.08
N ASP A 58 -30.96 11.71 5.48
CA ASP A 58 -31.46 10.38 5.81
C ASP A 58 -30.75 9.86 7.08
N ILE A 59 -31.40 10.07 8.23
CA ILE A 59 -30.84 9.81 9.57
C ILE A 59 -31.84 9.00 10.41
N GLU A 60 -31.42 7.82 10.86
CA GLU A 60 -32.19 6.96 11.75
C GLU A 60 -31.59 6.82 13.15
N ALA A 61 -32.44 6.46 14.11
CA ALA A 61 -32.09 6.33 15.52
C ALA A 61 -32.11 4.87 15.97
N ILE A 62 -30.94 4.23 16.00
CA ILE A 62 -30.79 2.79 16.24
C ILE A 62 -30.53 2.50 17.72
N LEU A 63 -31.22 1.50 18.27
CA LEU A 63 -31.05 1.06 19.65
C LEU A 63 -29.91 0.03 19.77
N ILE A 64 -28.88 0.35 20.56
CA ILE A 64 -27.80 -0.56 20.96
C ILE A 64 -28.18 -1.16 22.32
N ASN A 65 -28.22 -2.49 22.42
CA ASN A 65 -28.87 -3.14 23.55
C ASN A 65 -27.94 -3.33 24.75
N ASP A 66 -26.64 -3.50 24.50
CA ASP A 66 -25.65 -3.83 25.52
C ASP A 66 -24.24 -3.33 25.14
N ARG A 67 -23.32 -3.32 26.12
CA ARG A 67 -21.96 -2.80 25.92
C ARG A 67 -21.05 -3.70 25.07
N ASN A 68 -21.44 -4.95 24.80
CA ASN A 68 -20.69 -5.90 23.95
C ASN A 68 -21.21 -5.98 22.51
N SER A 69 -22.34 -5.31 22.20
CA SER A 69 -22.89 -5.20 20.84
C SER A 69 -21.80 -4.82 19.84
N ARG A 70 -21.79 -5.48 18.68
CA ARG A 70 -20.71 -5.40 17.67
C ARG A 70 -21.12 -4.70 16.38
N GLY A 71 -20.11 -4.35 15.58
CA GLY A 71 -20.30 -3.79 14.24
C GLY A 71 -21.15 -4.66 13.29
N LYS A 72 -21.19 -5.98 13.50
CA LYS A 72 -22.12 -6.87 12.77
C LYS A 72 -23.58 -6.54 13.11
N GLU A 73 -23.93 -6.49 14.40
CA GLU A 73 -25.29 -6.24 14.87
C GLU A 73 -25.76 -4.83 14.49
N LEU A 74 -24.86 -3.84 14.52
CA LEU A 74 -25.15 -2.50 14.02
C LEU A 74 -25.44 -2.53 12.51
N ARG A 75 -24.67 -3.26 11.71
CA ARG A 75 -24.92 -3.42 10.27
C ARG A 75 -26.28 -4.07 9.99
N GLU A 76 -26.61 -5.14 10.71
CA GLU A 76 -27.90 -5.84 10.58
C GLU A 76 -29.08 -4.93 10.97
N LYS A 77 -28.90 -4.10 12.02
CA LYS A 77 -29.88 -3.08 12.40
C LYS A 77 -30.01 -1.97 11.36
N ILE A 78 -28.91 -1.47 10.78
CA ILE A 78 -28.94 -0.48 9.69
C ILE A 78 -29.70 -1.02 8.47
N GLN A 79 -29.40 -2.25 8.05
CA GLN A 79 -30.09 -2.89 6.92
C GLN A 79 -31.60 -3.01 7.15
N THR A 80 -32.03 -3.25 8.39
CA THR A 80 -33.45 -3.31 8.77
C THR A 80 -34.08 -1.90 8.87
N SER A 81 -33.45 -0.97 9.58
CA SER A 81 -33.99 0.38 9.85
C SER A 81 -34.17 1.21 8.57
N PHE A 82 -33.19 1.20 7.67
CA PHE A 82 -33.25 1.93 6.40
C PHE A 82 -33.94 1.11 5.28
N ASN A 83 -34.55 -0.05 5.60
CA ASN A 83 -35.23 -0.95 4.67
C ASN A 83 -34.38 -1.24 3.40
N LEU A 84 -33.11 -1.59 3.60
CA LEU A 84 -32.15 -1.78 2.51
C LEU A 84 -32.25 -3.21 1.96
N GLU A 85 -32.21 -3.33 0.63
CA GLU A 85 -32.25 -4.62 -0.07
C GLU A 85 -31.22 -5.63 0.47
N PRO A 86 -31.52 -6.94 0.52
CA PRO A 86 -30.58 -7.97 1.00
C PRO A 86 -29.26 -8.03 0.23
N SER A 87 -29.25 -7.55 -1.03
CA SER A 87 -28.07 -7.43 -1.89
C SER A 87 -27.24 -6.16 -1.62
N PHE A 88 -27.76 -5.19 -0.87
CA PHE A 88 -27.04 -3.96 -0.56
C PHE A 88 -25.92 -4.22 0.44
N LYS A 89 -24.68 -4.00 0.01
CA LYS A 89 -23.47 -4.26 0.80
C LYS A 89 -23.25 -3.17 1.85
N VAL A 90 -23.99 -3.19 2.96
CA VAL A 90 -23.85 -2.18 4.03
C VAL A 90 -22.43 -2.19 4.62
N ILE A 91 -21.64 -1.16 4.33
CA ILE A 91 -20.37 -0.87 4.99
C ILE A 91 -20.63 0.27 5.98
N VAL A 92 -20.29 0.05 7.25
CA VAL A 92 -20.51 1.01 8.35
C VAL A 92 -19.20 1.69 8.69
N PHE A 93 -19.24 2.99 8.96
CA PHE A 93 -18.10 3.80 9.37
C PHE A 93 -18.44 4.59 10.63
N TYR A 94 -17.42 5.06 11.34
CA TYR A 94 -17.54 6.03 12.43
C TYR A 94 -16.52 7.16 12.24
N ARG A 95 -16.76 8.30 12.90
CA ARG A 95 -15.82 9.42 12.93
C ARG A 95 -14.99 9.33 14.21
N ASP A 96 -13.68 9.14 14.05
CA ASP A 96 -12.72 9.27 15.15
C ASP A 96 -12.61 10.74 15.54
N THR A 97 -13.03 11.05 16.77
CA THR A 97 -13.03 12.39 17.36
C THR A 97 -11.76 12.71 18.15
N THR A 98 -10.93 11.70 18.44
CA THR A 98 -9.65 11.86 19.18
C THR A 98 -8.54 12.37 18.26
N ALA A 99 -8.63 12.03 16.97
CA ALA A 99 -7.68 12.49 15.97
C ALA A 99 -7.85 13.98 15.64
N ALA A 100 -6.73 14.73 15.64
CA ALA A 100 -6.67 16.15 15.26
C ALA A 100 -7.17 16.46 13.82
N SER A 101 -7.41 15.42 13.03
CA SER A 101 -8.19 15.45 11.80
C SER A 101 -9.32 14.41 11.92
N LEU A 102 -10.58 14.80 11.70
CA LEU A 102 -11.71 13.87 11.71
C LEU A 102 -11.50 12.73 10.70
N ARG A 103 -11.18 11.52 11.18
CA ARG A 103 -10.94 10.34 10.33
C ARG A 103 -12.20 9.46 10.30
N ARG A 104 -12.77 9.26 9.10
CA ARG A 104 -13.84 8.29 8.84
C ARG A 104 -13.22 6.89 8.79
N GLN A 105 -13.37 6.08 9.84
CA GLN A 105 -12.81 4.74 9.98
C GLN A 105 -13.88 3.67 9.73
N MET A 106 -13.53 2.57 9.07
CA MET A 106 -14.49 1.52 8.69
C MET A 106 -14.66 0.48 9.80
N LEU A 107 -15.89 0.27 10.23
CA LEU A 107 -16.26 -0.61 11.32
C LEU A 107 -16.29 -2.09 10.88
N THR A 108 -15.59 -2.95 11.61
CA THR A 108 -15.56 -4.40 11.31
C THR A 108 -16.66 -5.15 12.08
N ASP A 109 -17.08 -6.30 11.55
CA ASP A 109 -18.01 -7.24 12.20
C ASP A 109 -17.60 -7.65 13.63
N ARG A 110 -16.30 -7.59 13.92
CA ARG A 110 -15.71 -7.99 15.22
C ARG A 110 -15.43 -6.80 16.14
N SER A 111 -15.53 -5.57 15.64
CA SER A 111 -15.35 -4.35 16.43
C SER A 111 -16.46 -4.24 17.47
N LEU A 112 -16.09 -4.05 18.74
CA LEU A 112 -17.03 -3.64 19.78
C LEU A 112 -17.46 -2.20 19.53
N LEU A 113 -18.73 -1.88 19.78
CA LEU A 113 -19.23 -0.50 19.64
C LEU A 113 -18.81 0.38 20.83
N SER A 114 -18.67 -0.21 22.03
CA SER A 114 -18.44 0.55 23.27
C SER A 114 -17.20 1.44 23.27
N PRO A 115 -16.00 1.03 22.80
CA PRO A 115 -14.83 1.93 22.78
C PRO A 115 -15.00 3.17 21.88
N ILE A 116 -15.95 3.14 20.94
CA ILE A 116 -16.30 4.27 20.05
C ILE A 116 -17.39 5.12 20.73
N LEU A 117 -18.42 4.47 21.28
CA LEU A 117 -19.53 5.14 21.98
C LEU A 117 -19.06 5.89 23.21
N ASP A 118 -18.16 5.30 24.00
CA ASP A 118 -17.59 5.89 25.22
C ASP A 118 -16.75 7.16 24.94
N GLN A 119 -16.49 7.52 23.67
CA GLN A 119 -15.86 8.80 23.27
C GLN A 119 -16.90 9.92 23.03
N VAL A 120 -18.18 9.58 22.82
CA VAL A 120 -19.20 10.53 22.32
C VAL A 120 -20.23 10.89 23.37
N LYS A 121 -20.07 12.06 23.98
CA LYS A 121 -20.94 12.63 25.03
C LYS A 121 -22.47 12.49 24.80
N LYS A 122 -22.92 12.57 23.54
CA LYS A 122 -24.36 12.62 23.18
C LYS A 122 -24.70 11.82 21.90
N PRO A 123 -24.76 10.48 21.96
CA PRO A 123 -24.95 9.62 20.80
C PRO A 123 -26.32 9.74 20.10
N ALA A 124 -27.33 10.25 20.81
CA ALA A 124 -28.68 10.47 20.27
C ALA A 124 -28.88 11.86 19.63
N GLU A 125 -27.99 12.83 19.86
CA GLU A 125 -28.15 14.18 19.28
C GLU A 125 -27.47 14.32 17.91
N GLN A 126 -26.27 13.76 17.75
CA GLN A 126 -25.47 13.82 16.52
C GLN A 126 -25.22 12.43 15.91
N PRO A 127 -25.16 12.28 14.57
CA PRO A 127 -24.77 11.02 13.94
C PRO A 127 -23.30 10.68 14.26
N ILE A 128 -23.08 9.49 14.84
CA ILE A 128 -21.74 8.94 15.11
C ILE A 128 -21.28 8.09 13.93
N PHE A 129 -22.21 7.28 13.43
CA PHE A 129 -21.97 6.34 12.36
C PHE A 129 -22.58 6.85 11.06
N ASP A 130 -21.96 6.51 9.95
CA ASP A 130 -22.54 6.63 8.63
C ASP A 130 -22.35 5.33 7.84
N TYR A 131 -23.16 5.10 6.80
CA TYR A 131 -23.08 3.89 5.99
C TYR A 131 -23.07 4.18 4.48
N SER A 132 -22.39 3.30 3.74
CA SER A 132 -22.30 3.30 2.28
C SER A 132 -22.07 1.89 1.74
N ASP A 133 -22.20 1.69 0.43
CA ASP A 133 -21.83 0.46 -0.29
C ASP A 133 -20.36 0.46 -0.77
N PHE A 134 -19.68 1.61 -0.66
CA PHE A 134 -18.25 1.80 -0.94
C PHE A 134 -17.48 2.37 0.26
N ALA A 135 -16.16 2.16 0.28
CA ALA A 135 -15.21 2.96 1.06
C ALA A 135 -14.59 4.05 0.16
N GLU A 136 -14.35 5.24 0.71
CA GLU A 136 -13.59 6.28 0.00
C GLU A 136 -12.11 6.21 0.40
N LEU A 137 -11.21 6.18 -0.60
CA LEU A 137 -9.77 6.20 -0.39
C LEU A 137 -9.15 7.41 -1.11
N THR A 138 -8.20 8.08 -0.45
CA THR A 138 -7.45 9.22 -1.02
C THR A 138 -6.15 8.72 -1.66
N VAL A 139 -5.92 9.11 -2.91
CA VAL A 139 -4.83 8.63 -3.78
C VAL A 139 -3.93 9.81 -4.17
N TYR A 140 -2.65 9.71 -3.81
CA TYR A 140 -1.63 10.72 -4.07
C TYR A 140 -0.66 10.23 -5.16
N GLU A 141 -0.51 10.98 -6.26
CA GLU A 141 0.48 10.67 -7.30
C GLU A 141 1.86 11.24 -6.91
N LEU A 142 2.86 10.37 -6.76
CA LEU A 142 4.17 10.75 -6.22
C LEU A 142 4.98 11.58 -7.22
N GLY A 143 5.42 12.77 -6.76
CA GLY A 143 6.11 13.76 -7.60
C GLY A 143 5.18 14.58 -8.49
N SER A 144 3.86 14.38 -8.38
CA SER A 144 2.84 15.23 -9.01
C SER A 144 2.55 16.46 -8.15
N SER A 145 2.20 17.57 -8.79
CA SER A 145 1.65 18.76 -8.13
C SER A 145 0.11 18.81 -8.16
N LEU A 146 -0.52 17.79 -8.74
CA LEU A 146 -1.98 17.67 -8.81
C LEU A 146 -2.58 17.38 -7.42
N PRO A 147 -3.82 17.81 -7.14
CA PRO A 147 -4.52 17.42 -5.93
C PRO A 147 -4.77 15.90 -5.90
N PRO A 148 -4.85 15.28 -4.71
CA PRO A 148 -5.11 13.86 -4.60
C PRO A 148 -6.52 13.51 -5.10
N VAL A 149 -6.65 12.35 -5.74
CA VAL A 149 -7.92 11.82 -6.24
C VAL A 149 -8.62 11.02 -5.15
N ILE A 150 -9.94 11.14 -5.04
CA ILE A 150 -10.77 10.30 -4.15
C ILE A 150 -11.42 9.22 -5.01
N ILE A 151 -11.15 7.95 -4.69
CA ILE A 151 -11.73 6.78 -5.36
C ILE A 151 -12.80 6.12 -4.47
N ARG A 152 -13.79 5.45 -5.09
CA ARG A 152 -14.86 4.73 -4.40
C ARG A 152 -14.72 3.23 -4.60
N VAL A 153 -14.44 2.53 -3.51
CA VAL A 153 -14.02 1.13 -3.50
C VAL A 153 -15.13 0.28 -2.88
N SER A 154 -15.98 -0.30 -3.72
CA SER A 154 -17.04 -1.21 -3.29
C SER A 154 -16.57 -2.65 -3.18
N ASP A 155 -15.63 -3.10 -4.02
CA ASP A 155 -14.91 -4.37 -3.85
C ASP A 155 -13.49 -4.18 -3.29
N PHE A 156 -13.08 -5.03 -2.35
CA PHE A 156 -11.82 -4.91 -1.62
C PHE A 156 -10.69 -5.74 -2.24
N THR A 157 -10.51 -5.61 -3.56
CA THR A 157 -9.43 -6.26 -4.34
C THR A 157 -8.48 -5.23 -4.95
N VAL A 158 -7.23 -5.64 -5.22
CA VAL A 158 -6.25 -4.78 -5.92
C VAL A 158 -6.74 -4.46 -7.33
N LYS A 159 -7.45 -5.39 -7.96
CA LYS A 159 -8.06 -5.19 -9.27
C LYS A 159 -9.03 -4.00 -9.25
N HIS A 160 -10.04 -4.03 -8.38
CA HIS A 160 -11.05 -2.96 -8.34
C HIS A 160 -10.44 -1.60 -7.96
N ILE A 161 -9.48 -1.58 -7.02
CA ILE A 161 -8.75 -0.35 -6.69
C ILE A 161 -7.98 0.18 -7.91
N LYS A 162 -7.29 -0.66 -8.67
CA LYS A 162 -6.59 -0.24 -9.90
C LYS A 162 -7.54 0.32 -10.94
N GLU A 163 -8.68 -0.34 -11.18
CA GLU A 163 -9.70 0.13 -12.12
C GLU A 163 -10.21 1.54 -11.73
N GLN A 164 -10.54 1.76 -10.45
CA GLN A 164 -10.98 3.07 -9.96
C GLN A 164 -9.88 4.15 -10.00
N ILE A 165 -8.61 3.80 -9.81
CA ILE A 165 -7.49 4.74 -9.95
C ILE A 165 -7.24 5.08 -11.43
N GLU A 166 -7.37 4.10 -12.32
CA GLU A 166 -7.21 4.27 -13.78
C GLU A 166 -8.34 5.08 -14.44
N ASP A 167 -9.54 5.06 -13.86
CA ASP A 167 -10.65 5.95 -14.25
C ASP A 167 -10.50 7.35 -13.64
N GLY A 168 -9.85 7.48 -12.48
CA GLY A 168 -9.62 8.74 -11.78
C GLY A 168 -8.35 9.52 -12.19
N ILE A 169 -7.40 8.89 -12.89
CA ILE A 169 -6.10 9.50 -13.26
C ILE A 169 -5.82 9.31 -14.75
N GLU A 170 -5.79 10.43 -15.49
CA GLU A 170 -5.56 10.44 -16.94
C GLU A 170 -4.17 9.86 -17.32
N GLY A 171 -4.14 9.17 -18.47
CA GLY A 171 -2.93 8.57 -19.02
C GLY A 171 -2.33 7.45 -18.16
N LEU A 172 -3.01 6.99 -17.11
CA LEU A 172 -2.49 5.93 -16.25
C LEU A 172 -2.60 4.53 -16.88
N ARG A 173 -3.70 4.26 -17.61
CA ARG A 173 -3.96 2.96 -18.28
C ARG A 173 -2.86 2.50 -19.24
N SER A 174 -2.09 3.43 -19.80
CA SER A 174 -0.94 3.16 -20.69
C SER A 174 0.42 3.17 -19.98
N THR A 175 0.46 3.48 -18.67
CA THR A 175 1.68 3.64 -17.87
C THR A 175 1.84 2.46 -16.90
N LYS A 176 3.07 2.01 -16.65
CA LYS A 176 3.35 1.07 -15.54
C LYS A 176 3.41 1.85 -14.23
N TYR A 177 2.72 1.39 -13.19
CA TYR A 177 2.73 2.02 -11.87
C TYR A 177 2.69 1.00 -10.73
N THR A 178 3.19 1.38 -9.57
CA THR A 178 2.97 0.67 -8.30
C THR A 178 1.97 1.46 -7.45
N ILE A 179 1.26 0.76 -6.55
CA ILE A 179 0.46 1.39 -5.49
C ILE A 179 1.05 0.93 -4.16
N SER A 180 1.20 1.88 -3.24
CA SER A 180 1.54 1.64 -1.85
C SER A 180 0.59 2.41 -0.93
N ALA A 181 0.62 2.14 0.37
CA ALA A 181 -0.26 2.77 1.35
C ALA A 181 0.47 3.10 2.65
N ALA A 182 0.06 4.17 3.35
CA ALA A 182 0.55 4.49 4.70
C ALA A 182 -0.52 5.21 5.56
N PRO A 183 -0.42 5.19 6.90
CA PRO A 183 -1.38 5.87 7.79
C PRO A 183 -1.20 7.39 7.87
N SER A 184 -0.03 7.90 7.47
CA SER A 184 0.33 9.31 7.34
C SER A 184 1.37 9.51 6.21
N GLU A 185 1.89 10.73 6.04
CA GLU A 185 2.97 11.05 5.08
C GLU A 185 4.37 10.70 5.60
N LEU A 186 4.54 10.59 6.92
CA LEU A 186 5.83 10.37 7.60
C LEU A 186 6.13 8.89 7.86
N GLU A 187 5.14 8.02 7.66
CA GLU A 187 5.24 6.58 7.95
C GLU A 187 5.68 5.75 6.74
N PRO A 188 6.33 4.59 6.96
CA PRO A 188 6.80 3.73 5.88
C PRO A 188 5.65 3.23 5.01
N ARG A 189 5.78 3.42 3.69
CA ARG A 189 4.79 2.97 2.70
C ARG A 189 4.87 1.45 2.51
N ILE A 190 3.70 0.82 2.41
CA ILE A 190 3.54 -0.63 2.25
C ILE A 190 2.92 -0.91 0.90
N VAL A 191 3.50 -1.80 0.09
CA VAL A 191 2.96 -2.16 -1.24
C VAL A 191 1.56 -2.76 -1.13
N LEU A 192 0.66 -2.36 -2.03
CA LEU A 192 -0.72 -2.83 -2.10
C LEU A 192 -0.79 -4.27 -2.63
N THR A 193 -1.35 -5.18 -1.84
CA THR A 193 -1.56 -6.60 -2.18
C THR A 193 -2.94 -7.06 -1.71
N ASP A 194 -3.57 -8.02 -2.39
CA ASP A 194 -4.96 -8.43 -2.12
C ASP A 194 -5.19 -8.93 -0.69
N SER A 195 -4.18 -9.55 -0.06
CA SER A 195 -4.21 -9.95 1.35
C SER A 195 -4.26 -8.78 2.34
N ARG A 196 -3.94 -7.55 1.89
CA ARG A 196 -3.88 -6.33 2.72
C ARG A 196 -4.84 -5.22 2.32
N VAL A 197 -5.48 -5.26 1.14
CA VAL A 197 -6.45 -4.23 0.70
C VAL A 197 -7.49 -3.92 1.79
N LYS A 198 -8.09 -4.96 2.38
CA LYS A 198 -9.10 -4.80 3.44
C LYS A 198 -8.51 -4.19 4.72
N GLU A 199 -7.25 -4.43 5.06
CA GLU A 199 -6.57 -3.78 6.20
C GLU A 199 -6.49 -2.26 5.97
N PHE A 200 -6.10 -1.85 4.76
CA PHE A 200 -5.90 -0.45 4.41
C PHE A 200 -7.23 0.31 4.33
N CYS A 201 -8.30 -0.35 3.87
CA CYS A 201 -9.66 0.17 3.92
C CYS A 201 -10.20 0.30 5.36
N VAL A 202 -9.88 -0.66 6.26
CA VAL A 202 -10.28 -0.59 7.68
C VAL A 202 -9.62 0.58 8.38
N LYS A 203 -8.31 0.74 8.19
CA LYS A 203 -7.49 1.76 8.87
C LYS A 203 -7.45 3.11 8.16
N SER A 204 -8.25 3.29 7.09
CA SER A 204 -8.31 4.49 6.25
C SER A 204 -6.94 5.01 5.82
N PHE A 205 -6.07 4.11 5.33
CA PHE A 205 -4.75 4.48 4.83
C PHE A 205 -4.84 5.34 3.57
N ARG A 206 -3.90 6.26 3.41
CA ARG A 206 -3.70 7.01 2.17
C ARG A 206 -2.97 6.12 1.17
N LEU A 207 -3.44 6.09 -0.08
CA LEU A 207 -2.77 5.40 -1.16
C LEU A 207 -1.78 6.36 -1.86
N TYR A 208 -0.62 5.83 -2.25
CA TYR A 208 0.41 6.55 -2.97
C TYR A 208 0.75 5.77 -4.25
N LEU A 209 0.64 6.45 -5.38
CA LEU A 209 0.91 5.91 -6.71
C LEU A 209 2.28 6.37 -7.21
N GLU A 210 3.09 5.43 -7.68
CA GLU A 210 4.39 5.73 -8.30
C GLU A 210 4.40 5.25 -9.75
N ARG A 211 4.54 6.16 -10.72
CA ARG A 211 4.75 5.79 -12.12
C ARG A 211 6.17 5.23 -12.28
N VAL A 212 6.27 3.99 -12.74
CA VAL A 212 7.54 3.29 -12.97
C VAL A 212 8.23 3.93 -14.18
N LYS A 213 9.14 4.86 -13.92
CA LYS A 213 10.00 5.46 -14.94
C LYS A 213 10.88 4.38 -15.56
N GLU A 214 10.75 4.16 -16.86
CA GLU A 214 11.43 3.05 -17.56
C GLU A 214 12.96 3.15 -17.46
N GLN A 215 13.50 4.37 -17.35
CA GLN A 215 14.91 4.63 -17.06
C GLN A 215 15.36 4.14 -15.66
N THR A 216 14.49 4.20 -14.65
CA THR A 216 14.81 3.75 -13.28
C THR A 216 14.98 2.24 -13.22
N TYR A 217 14.26 1.48 -14.05
CA TYR A 217 14.46 0.03 -14.18
C TYR A 217 15.88 -0.28 -14.68
N LEU A 218 16.31 0.38 -15.76
CA LEU A 218 17.67 0.24 -16.29
C LEU A 218 18.74 0.71 -15.29
N ASN A 219 18.52 1.82 -14.58
CA ASN A 219 19.49 2.37 -13.63
C ASN A 219 19.62 1.49 -12.37
N SER A 220 18.50 1.03 -11.80
CA SER A 220 18.50 0.12 -10.65
C SER A 220 19.20 -1.20 -10.99
N MET A 221 18.83 -1.80 -12.12
CA MET A 221 19.44 -3.03 -12.64
C MET A 221 20.94 -2.84 -12.95
N SER A 222 21.34 -1.69 -13.51
CA SER A 222 22.76 -1.36 -13.71
C SER A 222 23.52 -1.23 -12.38
N SER A 223 22.93 -0.60 -11.36
CA SER A 223 23.56 -0.49 -10.04
C SER A 223 23.70 -1.84 -9.34
N TYR A 224 22.75 -2.76 -9.53
CA TYR A 224 22.80 -4.12 -8.98
C TYR A 224 23.83 -5.01 -9.71
N ILE A 225 23.98 -4.83 -11.02
CA ILE A 225 25.08 -5.42 -11.80
C ILE A 225 26.43 -4.87 -11.29
N GLN A 226 26.53 -3.55 -11.07
CA GLN A 226 27.77 -2.91 -10.61
C GLN A 226 28.17 -3.35 -9.18
N SER A 227 27.23 -3.48 -8.24
CA SER A 227 27.51 -3.99 -6.89
C SER A 227 27.98 -5.45 -6.93
N SER A 228 27.29 -6.30 -7.70
CA SER A 228 27.67 -7.71 -7.88
C SER A 228 29.08 -7.86 -8.48
N ILE A 229 29.45 -7.01 -9.43
CA ILE A 229 30.80 -6.97 -10.02
C ILE A 229 31.85 -6.54 -9.00
N ASN A 230 31.54 -5.55 -8.16
CA ASN A 230 32.45 -5.00 -7.15
C ASN A 230 32.69 -6.00 -6.00
N GLU A 231 31.65 -6.65 -5.49
CA GLU A 231 31.77 -7.71 -4.47
C GLU A 231 32.59 -8.91 -4.97
N THR A 232 32.51 -9.23 -6.27
CA THR A 232 33.32 -10.27 -6.92
C THR A 232 34.75 -9.79 -7.31
N SER A 233 35.21 -8.66 -6.75
CA SER A 233 36.50 -8.05 -7.09
C SER A 233 37.36 -7.65 -5.87
N SER A 234 36.84 -7.81 -4.65
CA SER A 234 37.56 -7.54 -3.39
C SER A 234 38.29 -8.76 -2.80
N ASN A 235 38.16 -9.94 -3.41
CA ASN A 235 38.53 -11.22 -2.77
C ASN A 235 39.35 -12.16 -3.68
N ALA A 236 40.38 -11.62 -4.34
CA ALA A 236 41.35 -12.38 -5.13
C ALA A 236 42.75 -11.76 -5.01
N GLY A 237 43.55 -12.23 -4.05
CA GLY A 237 44.94 -11.82 -3.84
C GLY A 237 45.96 -12.83 -4.37
N SER A 238 47.12 -12.31 -4.76
CA SER A 238 48.40 -13.02 -5.08
C SER A 238 48.42 -14.06 -6.22
N GLU A 239 49.24 -13.73 -7.23
CA GLU A 239 50.15 -14.63 -8.00
C GLU A 239 49.52 -15.75 -8.86
N SER A 240 49.74 -15.82 -10.17
CA SER A 240 50.98 -15.52 -10.92
C SER A 240 50.73 -15.25 -12.41
N GLU A 241 51.71 -14.68 -13.11
CA GLU A 241 51.62 -14.37 -14.55
C GLU A 241 51.89 -15.59 -15.44
N ARG A 242 51.07 -15.80 -16.50
CA ARG A 242 51.52 -15.83 -17.91
C ARG A 242 50.41 -16.05 -18.96
N GLU A 243 50.63 -15.39 -20.09
CA GLU A 243 50.31 -15.79 -21.47
C GLU A 243 48.86 -16.05 -21.93
N LEU A 244 48.29 -14.97 -22.50
CA LEU A 244 47.69 -14.90 -23.85
C LEU A 244 46.26 -15.40 -24.15
N ASN A 245 45.54 -14.50 -24.83
CA ASN A 245 44.44 -14.66 -25.80
C ASN A 245 42.97 -14.85 -25.34
N GLU A 246 42.17 -13.83 -25.69
CA GLU A 246 40.81 -13.90 -26.26
C GLU A 246 39.73 -14.78 -25.58
N SER A 247 39.29 -14.40 -24.38
CA SER A 247 37.89 -14.58 -23.93
C SER A 247 37.53 -13.69 -22.75
N GLY A 248 37.42 -12.37 -22.99
CA GLY A 248 37.19 -11.33 -21.98
C GLY A 248 35.80 -11.29 -21.32
N SER A 249 35.14 -12.42 -21.08
CA SER A 249 33.93 -12.52 -20.27
C SER A 249 34.22 -13.30 -18.98
N LYS A 250 34.58 -12.56 -17.92
CA LYS A 250 34.71 -13.08 -16.54
C LYS A 250 33.39 -13.77 -16.18
N ARG A 251 33.38 -15.11 -16.14
CA ARG A 251 32.14 -15.89 -15.94
C ARG A 251 31.46 -15.45 -14.65
N ILE A 252 30.20 -15.05 -14.75
CA ILE A 252 29.29 -15.02 -13.60
C ILE A 252 29.30 -16.44 -13.01
N LEU A 253 29.31 -16.57 -11.68
CA LEU A 253 29.25 -17.89 -11.06
C LEU A 253 27.88 -18.52 -11.32
N GLU A 254 27.86 -19.44 -12.28
CA GLU A 254 26.66 -20.13 -12.75
C GLU A 254 26.23 -21.21 -11.76
N GLU A 255 25.43 -20.80 -10.78
CA GLU A 255 24.90 -21.61 -9.67
C GLU A 255 23.84 -22.64 -10.13
N PHE A 256 23.23 -22.43 -11.30
CA PHE A 256 22.20 -23.31 -11.85
C PHE A 256 22.50 -23.70 -13.29
N ASP A 257 22.35 -24.97 -13.64
CA ASP A 257 22.47 -25.45 -15.02
C ASP A 257 21.31 -24.92 -15.87
N VAL A 258 20.09 -24.99 -15.32
CA VAL A 258 18.88 -24.48 -15.99
C VAL A 258 17.98 -23.70 -15.04
N MET A 259 17.48 -22.56 -15.51
CA MET A 259 16.25 -21.96 -15.00
C MET A 259 15.08 -22.47 -15.85
N ILE A 260 13.95 -22.84 -15.24
CA ILE A 260 12.72 -23.12 -15.98
C ILE A 260 11.76 -21.94 -15.81
N SER A 261 11.45 -21.26 -16.92
CA SER A 261 10.44 -20.21 -17.02
C SER A 261 9.11 -20.82 -17.48
N TYR A 262 8.05 -20.56 -16.73
CA TYR A 262 6.73 -21.19 -16.92
C TYR A 262 5.59 -20.30 -16.41
N SER A 263 4.35 -20.69 -16.72
CA SER A 263 3.15 -20.00 -16.19
C SER A 263 2.68 -20.72 -14.93
N TRP A 264 2.23 -19.99 -13.91
CA TRP A 264 1.69 -20.59 -12.68
C TRP A 264 0.52 -21.56 -12.95
N TYR A 265 -0.23 -21.34 -14.04
CA TYR A 265 -1.29 -22.26 -14.52
C TYR A 265 -0.79 -23.60 -15.07
N THR A 266 0.51 -23.76 -15.30
CA THR A 266 1.14 -25.00 -15.79
C THR A 266 2.15 -25.57 -14.78
N LYS A 267 2.00 -25.27 -13.49
CA LYS A 267 2.95 -25.69 -12.44
C LYS A 267 3.13 -27.20 -12.36
N GLU A 268 2.04 -27.97 -12.35
CA GLU A 268 2.07 -29.44 -12.23
C GLU A 268 2.87 -30.08 -13.39
N GLN A 269 2.65 -29.62 -14.62
CA GLN A 269 3.37 -30.05 -15.83
C GLN A 269 4.87 -29.70 -15.82
N VAL A 270 5.28 -28.80 -14.92
CA VAL A 270 6.66 -28.36 -14.71
C VAL A 270 7.29 -29.06 -13.51
N ASP A 271 6.51 -29.44 -12.50
CA ASP A 271 6.93 -30.42 -11.49
C ASP A 271 7.29 -31.77 -12.14
N ASP A 272 6.46 -32.29 -13.04
CA ASP A 272 6.75 -33.47 -13.86
C ASP A 272 8.05 -33.31 -14.69
N LEU A 273 8.26 -32.13 -15.27
CA LEU A 273 9.47 -31.82 -16.03
C LEU A 273 10.71 -31.77 -15.12
N CYS A 274 10.60 -31.20 -13.91
CA CYS A 274 11.69 -31.22 -12.93
C CYS A 274 12.06 -32.63 -12.50
N VAL A 275 11.08 -33.53 -12.35
CA VAL A 275 11.33 -34.95 -12.05
C VAL A 275 12.06 -35.60 -13.24
N ALA A 276 11.50 -35.52 -14.45
CA ALA A 276 12.09 -36.11 -15.64
C ALA A 276 13.53 -35.63 -15.90
N LEU A 277 13.79 -34.32 -15.80
CA LEU A 277 15.13 -33.76 -15.97
C LEU A 277 16.13 -34.31 -14.94
N ARG A 278 15.72 -34.49 -13.68
CA ARG A 278 16.59 -35.04 -12.61
C ARG A 278 16.81 -36.55 -12.73
N THR A 279 15.89 -37.27 -13.37
CA THR A 279 16.03 -38.69 -13.71
C THR A 279 16.99 -38.91 -14.89
N GLU A 280 16.81 -38.16 -15.99
CA GLU A 280 17.65 -38.26 -17.19
C GLU A 280 19.04 -37.65 -17.00
N PHE A 281 19.15 -36.59 -16.18
CA PHE A 281 20.42 -35.91 -15.87
C PHE A 281 20.67 -35.86 -14.35
N PRO A 282 21.12 -36.97 -13.73
CA PRO A 282 21.44 -37.00 -12.31
C PRO A 282 22.44 -35.91 -11.92
N GLY A 283 22.06 -35.06 -10.96
CA GLY A 283 22.86 -33.93 -10.49
C GLY A 283 22.57 -32.58 -11.16
N ILE A 284 21.66 -32.50 -12.15
CA ILE A 284 21.28 -31.22 -12.76
C ILE A 284 20.72 -30.22 -11.74
N SER A 285 21.33 -29.04 -11.68
CA SER A 285 20.89 -27.94 -10.83
C SER A 285 19.81 -27.12 -11.54
N ILE A 286 18.58 -27.20 -11.01
CA ILE A 286 17.38 -26.57 -11.60
C ILE A 286 16.89 -25.45 -10.68
N TRP A 287 16.89 -24.21 -11.19
CA TRP A 287 16.17 -23.10 -10.57
C TRP A 287 14.70 -23.08 -11.01
N LEU A 288 13.79 -22.97 -10.04
CA LEU A 288 12.35 -22.83 -10.26
C LEU A 288 11.72 -21.96 -9.16
N ASP A 289 10.79 -21.10 -9.54
CA ASP A 289 9.94 -20.28 -8.66
C ASP A 289 9.00 -21.15 -7.79
N ARG A 290 9.53 -21.76 -6.72
CA ARG A 290 8.82 -22.77 -5.91
C ARG A 290 8.19 -22.24 -4.64
N GLU A 291 8.70 -21.16 -4.06
CA GLU A 291 8.32 -20.70 -2.71
C GLU A 291 8.01 -19.19 -2.65
N GLN A 292 7.34 -18.78 -1.58
CA GLN A 292 6.68 -17.48 -1.46
C GLN A 292 7.64 -16.29 -1.66
N MET A 293 7.42 -15.53 -2.74
CA MET A 293 7.98 -14.19 -2.98
C MET A 293 7.56 -13.21 -1.87
N LYS A 294 8.31 -13.19 -0.76
CA LYS A 294 7.99 -12.37 0.44
C LYS A 294 8.46 -10.92 0.34
N THR A 295 9.46 -10.65 -0.49
CA THR A 295 9.98 -9.32 -0.82
C THR A 295 10.47 -9.33 -2.26
N ASP A 296 9.81 -8.52 -3.10
CA ASP A 296 9.96 -8.38 -4.55
C ASP A 296 9.89 -9.67 -5.42
N ILE A 297 9.11 -9.58 -6.49
CA ILE A 297 8.96 -10.61 -7.52
C ILE A 297 10.21 -10.63 -8.43
N TYR A 298 10.85 -9.47 -8.61
CA TYR A 298 11.88 -9.28 -9.61
C TYR A 298 13.27 -9.70 -9.16
N ASP A 299 13.60 -9.62 -7.86
CA ASP A 299 14.91 -10.03 -7.34
C ASP A 299 15.16 -11.53 -7.55
N GLY A 300 14.16 -12.38 -7.25
CA GLY A 300 14.23 -13.83 -7.51
C GLY A 300 14.38 -14.14 -9.01
N MET A 301 13.59 -13.47 -9.85
CA MET A 301 13.63 -13.61 -11.31
C MET A 301 15.01 -13.22 -11.88
N VAL A 302 15.58 -12.10 -11.44
CA VAL A 302 16.91 -11.63 -11.86
C VAL A 302 18.00 -12.57 -11.37
N HIS A 303 17.91 -13.06 -10.13
CA HIS A 303 18.84 -14.06 -9.58
C HIS A 303 18.86 -15.35 -10.43
N GLY A 304 17.70 -15.91 -10.75
CA GLY A 304 17.58 -17.09 -11.60
C GLY A 304 18.19 -16.88 -12.99
N LEU A 305 17.84 -15.78 -13.67
CA LEU A 305 18.27 -15.50 -15.05
C LEU A 305 19.75 -15.07 -15.16
N THR A 306 20.31 -14.43 -14.13
CA THR A 306 21.74 -14.07 -14.11
C THR A 306 22.64 -15.26 -13.79
N LYS A 307 22.19 -16.20 -12.93
CA LYS A 307 22.99 -17.36 -12.49
C LYS A 307 22.74 -18.68 -13.24
N CYS A 308 21.73 -18.77 -14.12
CA CYS A 308 21.52 -19.98 -14.93
C CYS A 308 22.46 -20.06 -16.15
N LYS A 309 22.89 -21.27 -16.54
CA LYS A 309 23.62 -21.49 -17.82
C LYS A 309 22.68 -21.38 -19.02
N ALA A 310 21.47 -21.93 -18.91
CA ALA A 310 20.42 -21.85 -19.93
C ALA A 310 19.02 -21.66 -19.32
N VAL A 311 18.05 -21.23 -20.13
CA VAL A 311 16.64 -21.05 -19.72
C VAL A 311 15.74 -21.99 -20.52
N ILE A 312 15.03 -22.87 -19.84
CA ILE A 312 13.98 -23.70 -20.41
C ILE A 312 12.67 -22.91 -20.39
N VAL A 313 12.09 -22.68 -21.56
CA VAL A 313 10.89 -21.86 -21.77
C VAL A 313 9.69 -22.78 -22.04
N CYS A 314 8.79 -22.93 -21.06
CA CYS A 314 7.59 -23.76 -21.16
C CYS A 314 6.42 -22.99 -21.81
N LEU A 315 6.32 -23.09 -23.14
CA LEU A 315 5.34 -22.34 -23.92
C LEU A 315 3.93 -22.93 -23.80
N SER A 316 3.01 -22.15 -23.23
CA SER A 316 1.57 -22.39 -23.17
C SER A 316 0.78 -21.11 -23.44
N LYS A 317 -0.53 -21.21 -23.68
CA LYS A 317 -1.39 -20.03 -23.88
C LYS A 317 -1.31 -19.02 -22.70
N PRO A 318 -1.54 -19.41 -21.43
CA PRO A 318 -1.40 -18.50 -20.28
C PRO A 318 0.05 -18.12 -19.94
N TYR A 319 1.04 -18.63 -20.67
CA TYR A 319 2.43 -18.15 -20.62
C TYR A 319 2.65 -16.99 -21.61
N LEU A 320 2.14 -17.12 -22.84
CA LEU A 320 2.18 -16.05 -23.85
C LEU A 320 1.31 -14.85 -23.47
N GLU A 321 0.20 -15.08 -22.77
CA GLU A 321 -0.69 -14.03 -22.24
C GLU A 321 -0.14 -13.39 -20.94
N SER A 322 0.93 -13.95 -20.34
CA SER A 322 1.53 -13.44 -19.11
C SER A 322 2.57 -12.36 -19.37
N ALA A 323 2.30 -11.17 -18.83
CA ALA A 323 3.22 -10.03 -18.86
C ALA A 323 4.49 -10.24 -18.01
N ASN A 324 4.53 -11.22 -17.10
CA ASN A 324 5.75 -11.59 -16.36
C ASN A 324 6.63 -12.50 -17.23
N CYS A 325 6.07 -13.59 -17.72
CA CYS A 325 6.73 -14.56 -18.59
C CYS A 325 7.31 -13.89 -19.86
N THR A 326 6.58 -12.94 -20.45
CA THR A 326 7.05 -12.15 -21.60
C THR A 326 8.28 -11.28 -21.26
N ARG A 327 8.46 -10.85 -20.01
CA ARG A 327 9.66 -10.12 -19.54
C ARG A 327 10.83 -11.06 -19.29
N GLU A 328 10.60 -12.24 -18.70
CA GLU A 328 11.63 -13.27 -18.50
C GLU A 328 12.32 -13.66 -19.81
N ILE A 329 11.56 -13.94 -20.88
CA ILE A 329 12.12 -14.28 -22.19
C ILE A 329 12.95 -13.13 -22.77
N ARG A 330 12.46 -11.88 -22.66
CA ARG A 330 13.17 -10.70 -23.18
C ARG A 330 14.49 -10.50 -22.44
N PHE A 331 14.47 -10.48 -21.11
CA PHE A 331 15.67 -10.30 -20.30
C PHE A 331 16.68 -11.45 -20.46
N ALA A 332 16.21 -12.70 -20.61
CA ALA A 332 17.07 -13.83 -20.98
C ALA A 332 17.72 -13.64 -22.37
N GLY A 333 16.99 -13.08 -23.33
CA GLY A 333 17.52 -12.68 -24.64
C GLY A 333 18.54 -11.53 -24.56
N ASP A 334 18.27 -10.51 -23.73
CA ASP A 334 19.17 -9.38 -23.49
C ASP A 334 20.50 -9.84 -22.85
N LEU A 335 20.41 -10.76 -21.88
CA LEU A 335 21.55 -11.47 -21.29
C LEU A 335 22.19 -12.52 -22.22
N LYS A 336 21.65 -12.74 -23.42
CA LYS A 336 22.05 -13.76 -24.39
C LYS A 336 22.09 -15.19 -23.83
N ARG A 337 21.27 -15.49 -22.81
CA ARG A 337 21.16 -16.82 -22.23
C ARG A 337 20.49 -17.79 -23.23
N PRO A 338 21.07 -18.99 -23.47
CA PRO A 338 20.48 -19.99 -24.36
C PRO A 338 19.03 -20.34 -24.00
N LEU A 339 18.11 -20.19 -24.96
CA LEU A 339 16.68 -20.44 -24.78
C LEU A 339 16.27 -21.81 -25.32
N ILE A 340 15.98 -22.75 -24.42
CA ILE A 340 15.51 -24.10 -24.74
C ILE A 340 13.97 -24.10 -24.70
N ARG A 341 13.31 -24.04 -25.86
CA ARG A 341 11.85 -23.96 -25.95
C ARG A 341 11.21 -25.35 -25.81
N LYS A 342 10.41 -25.57 -24.75
CA LYS A 342 9.46 -26.68 -24.64
C LYS A 342 8.06 -26.17 -25.03
N SER A 343 7.70 -26.33 -26.31
CA SER A 343 6.32 -26.21 -26.75
C SER A 343 5.50 -27.41 -26.27
N SER A 344 4.25 -27.19 -25.87
CA SER A 344 3.31 -28.29 -25.61
C SER A 344 3.14 -29.15 -26.87
N ILE A 345 3.53 -30.43 -26.79
CA ILE A 345 3.31 -31.42 -27.85
C ILE A 345 1.87 -31.93 -27.71
N TYR A 346 0.93 -31.22 -28.30
CA TYR A 346 -0.42 -31.75 -28.57
C TYR A 346 -0.34 -32.77 -29.71
N SER A 347 0.13 -33.99 -29.41
CA SER A 347 0.09 -35.11 -30.36
C SER A 347 0.01 -36.48 -29.68
N ARG A 348 -1.05 -36.72 -28.90
CA ARG A 348 -1.91 -37.91 -29.02
C ARG A 348 -3.19 -37.75 -28.20
#